data_AF-A0A936U5N5-F1
#
_entry.id   AF-A0A936U5N5-F1
#
_cell.length_a   1.000
_cell.length_b   1.000
_cell.length_c   1.000
_cell.angle_alpha   90.00
_cell.angle_beta   90.00
_cell.angle_gamma   90.00
#
_symmetry.space_group_name_H-M   'P 1'
#
loop_
_entity.id
_entity.type
_entity.pdbx_description
1 polymer ?
#
loop_
_entity_poly.entity_id
_entity_poly.type
_entity_poly.pdbx_seq_one_letter_code
_entity_poly.pdbx_strand_id
1 'polypeptide(L)'
;MLSRSLPLVLALALVACGEKEPTSTAAPAEAASTKSDKVPSDPSSEKFGEKLFKLEITSFRPIDGGGASLIYDRLTFAPDGTWTATGSVTAADEKMECVETGDWTMDPAEDDDTASMTWTINKTNCAGREVGTVQRVRMTLLKDGSFKVEFR
;
A
#
# COMPACT_ATOMS: atom_id res chain seq x y z
N MET A 1 17.65 58.81 -43.72
CA MET A 1 18.54 58.40 -44.83
C MET A 1 18.93 56.95 -44.61
N LEU A 2 18.72 56.12 -45.65
CA LEU A 2 19.36 54.85 -46.00
C LEU A 2 19.57 53.79 -44.89
N SER A 3 18.86 52.66 -44.90
CA SER A 3 19.08 51.52 -45.80
C SER A 3 20.50 50.95 -45.71
N ARG A 4 20.63 49.76 -45.13
CA ARG A 4 21.48 48.69 -45.68
C ARG A 4 21.08 47.31 -45.16
N SER A 5 20.91 46.44 -46.15
CA SER A 5 20.50 45.05 -46.18
C SER A 5 21.51 44.08 -45.54
N LEU A 6 20.98 42.94 -45.02
CA LEU A 6 21.30 41.51 -45.28
C LEU A 6 22.72 41.12 -45.81
N PRO A 7 23.24 39.87 -45.65
CA PRO A 7 22.59 38.63 -45.15
C PRO A 7 23.53 37.62 -44.41
N LEU A 8 22.97 36.43 -44.07
CA LEU A 8 23.57 35.07 -44.12
C LEU A 8 24.80 34.81 -43.19
N VAL A 9 24.99 33.68 -42.51
CA VAL A 9 24.94 32.27 -42.93
C VAL A 9 25.13 31.40 -41.66
N LEU A 10 24.56 30.17 -41.66
CA LEU A 10 25.03 28.94 -40.96
C LEU A 10 24.99 28.90 -39.41
N ALA A 11 24.68 27.78 -38.75
CA ALA A 11 24.49 26.40 -39.18
C ALA A 11 23.60 25.65 -38.17
N LEU A 12 22.73 24.78 -38.67
CA LEU A 12 22.22 23.63 -37.92
C LEU A 12 23.38 22.68 -37.62
N ALA A 13 23.51 22.23 -36.37
CA ALA A 13 23.95 20.88 -36.00
C ALA A 13 23.91 20.69 -34.48
N LEU A 14 22.80 20.17 -33.95
CA LEU A 14 22.78 19.36 -32.72
C LEU A 14 21.98 18.10 -33.09
N VAL A 15 22.67 17.14 -33.72
CA VAL A 15 23.14 15.91 -33.05
C VAL A 15 21.98 15.23 -32.33
N ALA A 16 21.37 14.30 -33.06
CA ALA A 16 20.59 13.23 -32.49
C ALA A 16 21.50 12.37 -31.59
N CYS A 17 21.36 12.54 -30.28
CA CYS A 17 21.70 11.52 -29.31
C CYS A 17 20.39 11.03 -28.71
N GLY A 18 19.94 9.88 -29.20
CA GLY A 18 18.97 9.07 -28.48
C GLY A 18 19.64 8.57 -27.22
N GLU A 19 19.39 9.25 -26.10
CA GLU A 19 19.80 8.80 -24.79
C GLU A 19 18.65 8.00 -24.21
N LYS A 20 18.87 6.70 -24.23
CA LYS A 20 17.99 5.64 -23.75
C LYS A 20 17.81 5.84 -22.25
N GLU A 21 16.63 6.29 -21.83
CA GLU A 21 16.26 6.32 -20.41
C GLU A 21 16.46 4.93 -19.79
N PRO A 22 16.98 4.86 -18.56
CA PRO A 22 17.31 3.60 -17.94
C PRO A 22 16.02 2.80 -17.80
N THR A 23 15.99 1.66 -18.48
CA THR A 23 15.11 0.56 -18.11
C THR A 23 15.33 0.32 -16.63
N SER A 24 14.37 0.79 -15.82
CA SER A 24 14.21 0.39 -14.45
C SER A 24 13.99 -1.12 -14.51
N THR A 25 15.07 -1.87 -14.36
CA THR A 25 15.03 -3.27 -13.98
C THR A 25 14.35 -3.27 -12.63
N ALA A 26 13.02 -3.33 -12.63
CA ALA A 26 12.27 -3.78 -11.48
C ALA A 26 12.93 -5.10 -11.08
N ALA A 27 13.53 -5.11 -9.89
CA ALA A 27 14.02 -6.33 -9.29
C ALA A 27 12.90 -7.37 -9.43
N PRO A 28 13.21 -8.62 -9.81
CA PRO A 28 12.23 -9.69 -9.75
C PRO A 28 11.57 -9.61 -8.38
N ALA A 29 10.24 -9.42 -8.36
CA ALA A 29 9.49 -9.54 -7.13
C ALA A 29 9.92 -10.86 -6.51
N GLU A 30 10.66 -10.77 -5.41
CA GLU A 30 11.10 -11.91 -4.65
C GLU A 30 9.85 -12.73 -4.40
N ALA A 31 9.83 -13.97 -4.92
CA ALA A 31 8.64 -14.81 -4.85
C ALA A 31 8.24 -14.91 -3.38
N ALA A 32 7.18 -14.18 -3.02
CA ALA A 32 6.79 -14.04 -1.63
C ALA A 32 6.54 -15.45 -1.08
N SER A 33 7.39 -15.86 -0.14
CA SER A 33 7.23 -17.12 0.58
C SER A 33 5.81 -17.14 1.14
N THR A 34 4.95 -18.06 0.74
CA THR A 34 3.56 -18.11 1.23
C THR A 34 3.45 -18.49 2.71
N LYS A 35 4.57 -18.83 3.34
CA LYS A 35 4.66 -19.22 4.74
C LYS A 35 5.20 -18.07 5.58
N SER A 36 4.51 -17.79 6.68
CA SER A 36 4.84 -16.75 7.64
C SER A 36 4.97 -17.35 9.04
N ASP A 37 6.02 -16.95 9.77
CA ASP A 37 6.13 -17.28 11.21
C ASP A 37 5.13 -16.49 12.08
N LYS A 38 4.39 -15.55 11.48
CA LYS A 38 3.30 -14.81 12.14
C LYS A 38 1.95 -15.53 12.03
N VAL A 39 1.85 -16.58 11.20
CA VAL A 39 0.66 -17.42 11.10
C VAL A 39 0.85 -18.63 12.01
N PRO A 40 -0.02 -18.84 13.02
CA PRO A 40 -0.02 -20.06 13.81
C PRO A 40 -0.11 -21.32 12.93
N SER A 41 0.54 -22.41 13.35
CA SER A 41 0.70 -23.62 12.52
C SER A 41 -0.50 -24.56 12.52
N ASP A 42 -1.66 -24.14 13.02
CA ASP A 42 -2.87 -24.97 12.97
C ASP A 42 -3.53 -24.88 11.58
N PRO A 43 -4.28 -25.91 11.13
CA PRO A 43 -4.80 -25.96 9.77
C PRO A 43 -5.76 -24.83 9.39
N SER A 44 -6.45 -24.23 10.35
CA SER A 44 -7.36 -23.10 10.08
C SER A 44 -6.54 -21.83 9.86
N SER A 45 -5.55 -21.59 10.72
CA SER A 45 -4.64 -20.45 10.61
C SER A 45 -3.83 -20.46 9.31
N GLU A 46 -3.30 -21.61 8.90
CA GLU A 46 -2.57 -21.74 7.64
C GLU A 46 -3.43 -21.35 6.44
N LYS A 47 -4.69 -21.82 6.39
CA LYS A 47 -5.63 -21.48 5.33
C LYS A 47 -6.02 -20.01 5.35
N PHE A 48 -6.24 -19.43 6.53
CA PHE A 48 -6.52 -18.00 6.66
C PHE A 48 -5.35 -17.18 6.13
N GLY A 49 -4.11 -17.51 6.53
CA GLY A 49 -2.89 -16.86 6.06
C GLY A 49 -2.73 -16.91 4.53
N GLU A 50 -2.94 -18.09 3.93
CA GLU A 50 -2.90 -18.24 2.46
C GLU A 50 -3.91 -17.34 1.74
N LYS A 51 -5.11 -17.16 2.30
CA LYS A 51 -6.14 -16.27 1.74
C LYS A 51 -5.75 -14.80 1.95
N LEU A 52 -5.27 -14.46 3.15
CA LEU A 52 -4.85 -13.11 3.52
C LEU A 52 -3.75 -12.59 2.58
N PHE A 53 -2.73 -13.39 2.27
CA PHE A 53 -1.62 -12.97 1.42
C PHE A 53 -1.98 -12.83 -0.06
N LYS A 54 -3.12 -13.40 -0.49
CA LYS A 54 -3.65 -13.24 -1.84
C LYS A 54 -4.64 -12.08 -1.94
N LEU A 55 -5.05 -11.51 -0.81
CA LEU A 55 -6.06 -10.49 -0.75
C LEU A 55 -5.45 -9.11 -1.01
N GLU A 56 -6.00 -8.39 -1.98
CA GLU A 56 -5.82 -6.96 -2.13
C GLU A 56 -7.09 -6.27 -1.63
N ILE A 57 -7.01 -5.68 -0.44
CA ILE A 57 -8.12 -4.95 0.17
C ILE A 57 -8.23 -3.59 -0.50
N THR A 58 -9.42 -3.22 -0.95
CA THR A 58 -9.68 -1.92 -1.61
C THR A 58 -10.81 -1.17 -0.94
N SER A 59 -10.80 0.16 -1.06
CA SER A 59 -11.82 1.06 -0.51
C SER A 59 -12.09 0.89 0.99
N PHE A 60 -11.06 0.50 1.77
CA PHE A 60 -11.20 0.31 3.21
C PHE A 60 -11.16 1.63 3.95
N ARG A 61 -12.08 1.81 4.90
CA ARG A 61 -12.15 3.01 5.75
C ARG A 61 -11.85 2.59 7.19
N PRO A 62 -10.64 2.86 7.70
CA PRO A 62 -10.39 2.66 9.13
C PRO A 62 -11.27 3.59 9.96
N ILE A 63 -11.51 3.23 11.23
CA ILE A 63 -12.17 4.15 12.15
C ILE A 63 -11.18 5.25 12.49
N ASP A 64 -11.41 6.45 11.97
CA ASP A 64 -10.66 7.64 12.34
C ASP A 64 -11.38 8.39 13.47
N GLY A 65 -10.67 8.66 14.57
CA GLY A 65 -11.17 9.48 15.68
C GLY A 65 -11.08 10.99 15.43
N GLY A 66 -10.47 11.41 14.32
CA GLY A 66 -10.28 12.81 13.94
C GLY A 66 -11.13 13.17 12.71
N GLY A 67 -11.49 14.45 12.56
CA GLY A 67 -12.39 14.94 11.50
C GLY A 67 -11.87 14.84 10.04
N ALA A 68 -10.83 14.05 9.80
CA ALA A 68 -10.32 13.74 8.47
C ALA A 68 -10.79 12.33 8.05
N SER A 69 -11.19 12.16 6.79
CA SER A 69 -11.67 10.88 6.26
C SER A 69 -10.55 10.16 5.53
N LEU A 70 -9.99 9.09 6.11
CA LEU A 70 -9.05 8.19 5.45
C LEU A 70 -9.78 7.10 4.66
N ILE A 71 -9.27 6.81 3.46
CA ILE A 71 -9.64 5.65 2.65
C ILE A 71 -8.34 5.00 2.21
N TYR A 72 -8.13 3.72 2.51
CA TYR A 72 -7.12 2.92 1.82
C TYR A 72 -7.69 2.43 0.50
N ASP A 73 -7.11 2.90 -0.58
CA ASP A 73 -7.39 2.43 -1.94
C ASP A 73 -6.81 1.03 -2.15
N ARG A 74 -5.73 0.71 -1.44
CA ARG A 74 -5.07 -0.60 -1.41
C ARG A 74 -4.53 -0.88 -0.01
N LEU A 75 -4.76 -2.07 0.50
CA LEU A 75 -4.12 -2.64 1.69
C LEU A 75 -3.75 -4.10 1.41
N THR A 76 -2.50 -4.45 1.69
CA THR A 76 -1.95 -5.79 1.45
C THR A 76 -1.15 -6.27 2.65
N PHE A 77 -1.20 -7.58 2.91
CA PHE A 77 -0.45 -8.25 3.96
C PHE A 77 0.60 -9.16 3.33
N ALA A 78 1.83 -9.04 3.82
CA ALA A 78 2.95 -9.84 3.36
C ALA A 78 3.30 -10.94 4.39
N PRO A 79 3.78 -12.11 3.93
CA PRO A 79 4.18 -13.22 4.79
C PRO A 79 5.34 -12.92 5.74
N ASP A 80 6.12 -11.87 5.48
CA ASP A 80 7.19 -11.42 6.38
C ASP A 80 6.67 -10.75 7.67
N GLY A 81 5.35 -10.61 7.81
CA GLY A 81 4.72 -9.97 8.96
C GLY A 81 4.50 -8.47 8.77
N THR A 82 4.67 -7.96 7.55
CA THR A 82 4.40 -6.55 7.24
C THR A 82 3.07 -6.35 6.51
N TRP A 83 2.48 -5.18 6.69
CA TRP A 83 1.36 -4.70 5.87
C TRP A 83 1.70 -3.34 5.26
N THR A 84 1.12 -3.07 4.10
CA THR A 84 1.25 -1.78 3.40
C THR A 84 -0.12 -1.31 2.96
N ALA A 85 -0.40 -0.04 3.19
CA ALA A 85 -1.58 0.64 2.68
C ALA A 85 -1.20 1.87 1.86
N THR A 86 -1.85 2.06 0.73
CA THR A 86 -1.88 3.34 0.01
C THR A 86 -3.31 3.84 0.00
N GLY A 87 -3.48 5.14 0.16
CA GLY A 87 -4.80 5.71 0.27
C GLY A 87 -4.77 7.22 0.22
N SER A 88 -5.84 7.80 0.71
CA SER A 88 -5.98 9.24 0.76
C SER A 88 -6.74 9.71 1.98
N VAL A 89 -6.34 10.89 2.46
CA VAL A 89 -7.04 11.61 3.52
C VAL A 89 -7.75 12.80 2.91
N THR A 90 -9.03 12.96 3.21
CA THR A 90 -9.78 14.17 2.88
C THR A 90 -9.93 15.04 4.13
N ALA A 91 -9.47 16.29 4.04
CA ALA A 91 -9.61 17.30 5.09
C ALA A 91 -9.92 18.65 4.46
N ALA A 92 -10.94 19.36 4.96
CA ALA A 92 -11.36 20.67 4.44
C ALA A 92 -11.51 20.73 2.89
N ASP A 93 -12.16 19.71 2.32
CA ASP A 93 -12.38 19.53 0.87
C ASP A 93 -11.12 19.31 0.02
N GLU A 94 -9.94 19.17 0.64
CA GLU A 94 -8.71 18.78 -0.04
C GLU A 94 -8.41 17.29 0.16
N LYS A 95 -8.10 16.60 -0.94
CA LYS A 95 -7.67 15.19 -0.96
C LYS A 95 -6.15 15.12 -1.04
N MET A 96 -5.53 14.47 -0.07
CA MET A 96 -4.09 14.22 -0.03
C MET A 96 -3.81 12.72 -0.08
N GLU A 97 -2.95 12.30 -1.00
CA GLU A 97 -2.48 10.92 -1.08
C GLU A 97 -1.55 10.60 0.10
N CYS A 98 -1.65 9.40 0.63
CA CYS A 98 -0.86 8.96 1.77
C CYS A 98 -0.55 7.45 1.72
N VAL A 99 0.45 7.04 2.49
CA VAL A 99 0.98 5.69 2.57
C VAL A 99 1.23 5.37 4.04
N GLU A 100 0.81 4.18 4.45
CA GLU A 100 1.13 3.60 5.75
C GLU A 100 1.78 2.23 5.58
N THR A 101 2.72 1.91 6.45
CA THR A 101 3.31 0.57 6.55
C THR A 101 3.41 0.19 8.00
N GLY A 102 3.34 -1.10 8.27
CA GLY A 102 3.35 -1.59 9.64
C GLY A 102 3.62 -3.07 9.75
N ASP A 103 3.60 -3.55 10.98
CA ASP A 103 3.68 -4.97 11.28
C ASP A 103 2.31 -5.52 11.62
N TRP A 104 2.13 -6.82 11.42
CA TRP A 104 0.97 -7.55 11.91
C TRP A 104 1.37 -8.84 12.63
N THR A 105 0.52 -9.22 13.57
CA THR A 105 0.50 -10.55 14.19
C THR A 105 -0.93 -11.07 14.20
N MET A 106 -1.08 -12.37 14.39
CA MET A 106 -2.36 -13.06 14.35
C MET A 106 -2.45 -14.06 15.51
N ASP A 107 -3.59 -14.07 16.19
CA ASP A 107 -3.98 -15.14 17.11
C ASP A 107 -4.41 -16.38 16.31
N PRO A 108 -4.43 -17.60 16.90
CA PRO A 108 -5.00 -18.76 16.22
C PRO A 108 -6.37 -18.44 15.61
N ALA A 109 -6.54 -18.78 14.33
CA ALA A 109 -7.76 -18.47 13.62
C ALA A 109 -8.97 -19.16 14.26
N GLU A 110 -10.12 -18.47 14.25
CA GLU A 110 -11.38 -19.04 14.70
C GLU A 110 -11.87 -20.11 13.72
N ASP A 111 -11.68 -19.85 12.42
CA ASP A 111 -11.92 -20.75 11.30
C ASP A 111 -11.01 -20.36 10.13
N ASP A 112 -11.20 -20.97 8.95
CA ASP A 112 -10.34 -20.71 7.80
C ASP A 112 -10.60 -19.34 7.11
N ASP A 113 -11.60 -18.58 7.55
CA ASP A 113 -11.97 -17.26 7.03
C ASP A 113 -11.90 -16.15 8.10
N THR A 114 -11.78 -16.48 9.38
CA THR A 114 -11.86 -15.51 10.48
C THR A 114 -10.69 -15.63 11.46
N ALA A 115 -10.00 -14.51 11.72
CA ALA A 115 -8.95 -14.43 12.72
C ALA A 115 -8.92 -13.08 13.42
N SER A 116 -8.40 -13.07 14.65
CA SER A 116 -8.02 -11.84 15.35
C SER A 116 -6.58 -11.48 15.02
N MET A 117 -6.35 -10.21 14.69
CA MET A 117 -5.06 -9.68 14.31
C MET A 117 -4.73 -8.42 15.11
N THR A 118 -3.45 -8.18 15.31
CA THR A 118 -2.91 -6.92 15.83
C THR A 118 -2.08 -6.26 14.74
N TRP A 119 -2.38 -5.01 14.42
CA TRP A 119 -1.67 -4.20 13.44
C TRP A 119 -0.97 -3.04 14.14
N THR A 120 0.31 -2.84 13.86
CA THR A 120 1.11 -1.74 14.40
C THR A 120 1.55 -0.84 13.26
N ILE A 121 1.32 0.48 13.36
CA ILE A 121 1.83 1.43 12.37
C ILE A 121 3.32 1.68 12.63
N ASN A 122 4.17 1.38 11.65
CA ASN A 122 5.60 1.65 11.74
C ASN A 122 6.01 2.93 11.01
N LYS A 123 5.35 3.25 9.91
CA LYS A 123 5.54 4.50 9.15
C LYS A 123 4.20 4.95 8.60
N THR A 124 3.96 6.25 8.63
CA THR A 124 2.78 6.87 8.03
C THR A 124 3.09 8.31 7.65
N ASN A 125 2.51 8.77 6.55
CA ASN A 125 2.36 10.20 6.23
C ASN A 125 0.88 10.60 6.13
N CYS A 126 -0.06 9.72 6.54
CA CYS A 126 -1.48 10.02 6.56
C CYS A 126 -1.79 10.97 7.73
N ALA A 127 -2.45 12.09 7.44
CA ALA A 127 -2.81 13.06 8.47
C ALA A 127 -3.71 12.43 9.55
N GLY A 128 -3.41 12.72 10.82
CA GLY A 128 -4.16 12.20 11.97
C GLY A 128 -3.77 10.78 12.41
N ARG A 129 -2.69 10.22 11.84
CA ARG A 129 -2.21 8.86 12.12
C ARG A 129 -0.81 8.92 12.75
N GLU A 130 -0.57 8.07 13.73
CA GLU A 130 0.66 8.12 14.54
C GLU A 130 1.43 6.81 14.48
N VAL A 131 2.75 6.90 14.31
CA VAL A 131 3.66 5.75 14.43
C VAL A 131 3.56 5.16 15.84
N GLY A 132 3.56 3.84 15.94
CA GLY A 132 3.37 3.10 17.18
C GLY A 132 1.92 2.87 17.56
N THR A 133 0.95 3.42 16.80
CA THR A 133 -0.47 3.08 17.00
C THR A 133 -0.68 1.60 16.79
N VAL A 134 -1.28 0.95 17.78
CA VAL A 134 -1.65 -0.47 17.75
C VAL A 134 -3.16 -0.57 17.59
N GLN A 135 -3.60 -1.33 16.60
CA GLN A 135 -5.00 -1.64 16.36
C GLN A 135 -5.22 -3.14 16.52
N ARG A 136 -6.25 -3.51 17.25
CA ARG A 136 -6.73 -4.90 17.28
C ARG A 136 -7.97 -5.00 16.43
N VAL A 137 -7.99 -5.99 15.57
CA VAL A 137 -9.09 -6.23 14.64
C VAL A 137 -9.46 -7.70 14.66
N ARG A 138 -10.74 -7.98 14.52
CA ARG A 138 -11.22 -9.28 14.06
C ARG A 138 -11.54 -9.13 12.58
N MET A 139 -10.88 -9.92 11.76
CA MET A 139 -11.01 -9.87 10.31
C MET A 139 -11.71 -11.13 9.82
N THR A 140 -12.72 -10.96 8.96
CA THR A 140 -13.39 -12.06 8.26
C THR A 140 -13.22 -11.88 6.76
N LEU A 141 -12.65 -12.88 6.10
CA LEU A 141 -12.48 -12.95 4.65
C LEU A 141 -13.76 -13.49 4.01
N LEU A 142 -14.25 -12.83 2.97
CA LEU A 142 -15.47 -13.21 2.27
C LEU A 142 -15.13 -13.88 0.93
N LYS A 143 -15.99 -14.79 0.49
CA LYS A 143 -15.77 -15.62 -0.70
C LYS A 143 -15.69 -14.85 -2.01
N ASP A 144 -16.23 -13.64 -2.04
CA ASP A 144 -16.20 -12.72 -3.18
C ASP A 144 -14.91 -11.88 -3.24
N GLY A 145 -13.95 -12.14 -2.35
CA GLY A 145 -12.71 -11.36 -2.25
C GLY A 145 -12.89 -10.05 -1.49
N SER A 146 -14.06 -9.82 -0.88
CA SER A 146 -14.23 -8.74 0.09
C SER A 146 -13.89 -9.23 1.52
N PHE A 147 -13.99 -8.34 2.49
CA PHE A 147 -13.64 -8.65 3.88
C PHE A 147 -14.47 -7.77 4.83
N LYS A 148 -14.52 -8.19 6.10
CA LYS A 148 -15.08 -7.41 7.21
C LYS A 148 -14.01 -7.22 8.27
N VAL A 149 -13.98 -6.04 8.86
CA VAL A 149 -13.11 -5.71 10.00
C VAL A 149 -13.97 -5.20 11.14
N GLU A 150 -13.80 -5.81 12.30
CA GLU A 150 -14.36 -5.36 13.57
C GLU A 150 -13.20 -4.90 14.45
N PHE A 151 -13.14 -3.61 14.76
CA PHE A 151 -12.15 -3.07 15.70
C PHE A 151 -12.47 -3.51 17.13
N ARG A 152 -11.44 -3.87 17.90
CA ARG A 152 -11.54 -4.45 19.24
C ARG A 152 -10.84 -3.62 20.29
#